data_AF-A0A370HQH4-F1
#
_entry.id   AF-A0A370HQH4-F1
#
_cell.length_a   1.000
_cell.length_b   1.000
_cell.length_c   1.000
_cell.angle_alpha   90.00
_cell.angle_beta   90.00
_cell.angle_gamma   90.00
#
_symmetry.space_group_name_H-M   'P 1'
#
loop_
_entity.id
_entity.type
_entity.pdbx_description
1 polymer ?
#
loop_
_entity_poly.entity_id
_entity_poly.type
_entity_poly.pdbx_seq_one_letter_code
_entity_poly.pdbx_strand_id
1 'polypeptide(L)' 'MPTSSSNVCEGGIPGLLLPQQAWFVLERENIRTIQRLKAIADKIEHVLPGIGPKTADAIRAELARVDGLASAAGEAVP' A
#
# COMPACT_ATOMS: atom_id res chain seq x y z
N MET A 1 19.61 18.57 -11.04
CA MET A 1 19.25 17.14 -11.00
C MET A 1 18.21 16.96 -9.90
N PRO A 2 16.99 16.43 -10.13
CA PRO A 2 16.00 16.34 -9.06
C PRO A 2 16.28 15.13 -8.16
N THR A 3 16.52 15.40 -6.88
CA THR A 3 16.60 14.43 -5.79
C THR A 3 15.19 14.09 -5.30
N SER A 4 14.49 13.20 -6.00
CA SER A 4 13.24 12.61 -5.48
C SER A 4 13.51 11.16 -5.11
N SER A 5 14.25 10.96 -4.02
CA SER A 5 14.33 9.67 -3.33
C SER A 5 12.98 9.43 -2.65
N SER A 6 11.99 9.03 -3.45
CA SER A 6 10.80 8.33 -2.97
C SER A 6 11.30 7.06 -2.30
N ASN A 7 11.55 7.13 -0.99
CA ASN A 7 12.04 6.01 -0.19
C ASN A 7 10.84 5.07 0.05
N VAL A 8 10.50 4.33 -1.01
CA VAL A 8 9.46 3.32 -1.00
C VAL A 8 10.10 2.06 -0.41
N CYS A 9 9.69 1.70 0.81
CA CYS A 9 10.25 0.56 1.52
C CYS A 9 9.27 -0.61 1.44
N GLU A 10 9.80 -1.83 1.23
CA GLU A 10 9.13 -3.05 1.68
C GLU A 10 9.08 -2.99 3.20
N GLY A 11 7.95 -2.58 3.77
CA GLY A 11 7.77 -2.54 5.22
C GLY A 11 7.34 -3.91 5.76
N GLY A 12 6.45 -3.91 6.75
CA GLY A 12 6.00 -5.14 7.43
C GLY A 12 5.12 -6.07 6.58
N ILE A 13 4.74 -5.66 5.37
CA ILE A 13 3.95 -6.48 4.44
C ILE A 13 4.84 -6.84 3.25
N PRO A 14 5.18 -8.13 3.08
CA PRO A 14 6.02 -8.57 1.97
C PRO A 14 5.33 -8.30 0.63
N GLY A 15 6.09 -7.79 -0.34
CA GLY A 15 5.60 -7.47 -1.68
C GLY A 15 4.81 -6.17 -1.80
N LEU A 16 4.70 -5.37 -0.73
CA LEU A 16 4.01 -4.08 -0.73
C LEU A 16 5.02 -2.93 -0.56
N LEU A 17 5.15 -2.13 -1.62
CA LEU A 17 6.05 -0.98 -1.66
C LEU A 17 5.27 0.31 -1.33
N LEU A 18 5.40 0.77 -0.08
CA LEU A 18 4.78 2.01 0.37
C LEU A 18 5.81 3.06 0.82
N PRO A 19 5.47 4.36 0.75
CA PRO A 19 6.30 5.41 1.31
C PRO A 19 6.47 5.20 2.82
N GLN A 20 7.64 5.53 3.37
CA GLN A 20 7.92 5.41 4.81
C GLN A 20 6.89 6.14 5.70
N GLN A 21 6.37 7.28 5.25
CA GLN A 21 5.31 8.00 5.97
C GLN A 21 4.01 7.18 6.06
N ALA A 22 3.65 6.45 5.00
CA ALA A 22 2.49 5.56 5.04
C ALA A 22 2.72 4.43 6.05
N TRP A 23 3.90 3.83 6.04
CA TRP A 23 4.28 2.80 7.02
C TRP A 23 4.16 3.25 8.47
N PHE A 24 4.61 4.47 8.78
CA PHE A 24 4.52 5.01 10.14
C PHE A 24 3.08 5.14 10.63
N VAL A 25 2.16 5.57 9.75
CA VAL A 25 0.74 5.73 10.10
C VAL A 25 0.05 4.36 10.19
N LEU A 26 0.39 3.42 9.31
CA LEU A 26 -0.09 2.04 9.35
C LEU A 26 0.33 1.32 10.62
N GLU A 27 1.58 1.49 11.06
CA GLU A 27 2.04 0.93 12.33
C GLU A 27 1.33 1.54 13.54
N ARG A 28 1.08 2.86 13.53
CA ARG A 28 0.27 3.51 14.58
C ARG A 28 -1.12 2.88 14.70
N GLU A 29 -1.78 2.62 13.57
CA GLU A 29 -3.11 1.99 13.54
C GLU A 29 -3.09 0.45 13.55
N ASN A 30 -1.92 -0.15 13.76
CA ASN A 30 -1.76 -1.60 13.85
C ASN A 30 -2.20 -2.34 12.57
N ILE A 31 -2.02 -1.71 11.41
CA ILE A 31 -2.37 -2.25 10.09
C ILE A 31 -1.13 -2.89 9.48
N ARG A 32 -0.99 -4.20 9.70
CA ARG A 32 0.17 -4.99 9.26
C ARG A 32 -0.18 -6.08 8.25
N THR A 33 -1.40 -6.06 7.70
CA THR A 33 -1.90 -7.08 6.75
C THR A 33 -2.53 -6.44 5.53
N ILE A 34 -2.29 -7.05 4.35
CA ILE A 34 -2.89 -6.61 3.07
C ILE A 34 -4.41 -6.55 3.16
N GLN A 35 -5.04 -7.55 3.76
CA GLN A 35 -6.49 -7.61 3.93
C GLN A 35 -7.04 -6.40 4.71
N ARG A 36 -6.38 -6.05 5.83
CA ARG A 36 -6.78 -4.90 6.65
C ARG A 36 -6.51 -3.59 5.93
N LEU A 37 -5.38 -3.49 5.24
CA LEU A 37 -5.06 -2.34 4.40
C LEU A 37 -6.07 -2.17 3.26
N LYS A 38 -6.47 -3.24 2.57
CA LYS A 38 -7.48 -3.22 1.50
C LYS A 38 -8.85 -2.81 2.01
N ALA A 39 -9.25 -3.30 3.19
CA ALA A 39 -10.51 -2.93 3.83
C ALA A 39 -10.60 -1.43 4.17
N ILE A 40 -9.47 -0.81 4.53
CA ILE A 40 -9.43 0.62 4.84
C ILE A 40 -8.95 1.50 3.70
N ALA A 41 -8.44 0.93 2.60
CA ALA A 41 -7.86 1.69 1.48
C ALA A 41 -8.85 2.70 0.88
N ASP A 42 -10.12 2.30 0.80
CA ASP A 42 -11.21 3.14 0.29
C ASP A 42 -11.50 4.34 1.20
N LYS A 43 -11.17 4.22 2.49
CA LYS A 43 -11.42 5.23 3.52
C LYS A 43 -10.14 5.74 4.17
N ILE A 44 -8.98 5.46 3.60
CA ILE A 44 -7.69 5.66 4.27
C ILE A 44 -7.43 7.13 4.58
N GLU A 45 -7.92 8.03 3.72
CA GLU A 45 -7.90 9.48 3.89
C GLU A 45 -8.70 9.95 5.11
N HIS A 46 -9.75 9.21 5.47
CA HIS A 46 -10.61 9.50 6.62
C HIS A 46 -10.19 8.75 7.89
N VAL A 47 -9.65 7.53 7.75
CA VAL A 47 -9.24 6.66 8.86
C VAL A 47 -7.87 7.05 9.41
N LEU A 48 -6.95 7.49 8.54
CA LEU A 48 -5.57 7.74 8.90
C LEU A 48 -5.24 9.26 8.82
N PRO A 49 -5.42 10.02 9.92
CA PRO A 49 -5.04 11.43 9.94
C PRO A 49 -3.51 11.54 9.80
N GLY A 50 -3.06 12.00 8.63
CA GLY A 50 -1.65 12.03 8.23
C GLY A 50 -1.36 11.36 6.89
N ILE A 51 -2.33 10.62 6.34
CA ILE A 51 -2.33 10.17 4.95
C ILE A 51 -3.08 11.20 4.11
N GLY A 52 -2.33 11.89 3.24
CA GLY A 52 -2.95 12.77 2.24
C GLY A 52 -3.47 12.00 1.02
N PRO A 53 -4.27 12.65 0.16
CA PRO A 53 -4.86 12.03 -1.04
C PRO A 53 -3.80 11.40 -1.96
N LYS A 54 -2.64 12.04 -2.10
CA LYS A 54 -1.52 11.52 -2.90
C LYS A 54 -0.94 10.22 -2.34
N THR A 55 -0.85 10.10 -1.02
CA THR A 55 -0.36 8.89 -0.35
C THR A 55 -1.43 7.78 -0.40
N ALA A 56 -2.70 8.14 -0.25
CA ALA A 56 -3.83 7.22 -0.39
C ALA A 56 -3.90 6.62 -1.81
N ASP A 57 -3.67 7.42 -2.83
CA ASP A 57 -3.63 6.97 -4.23
C ASP A 57 -2.48 5.98 -4.46
N ALA A 58 -1.27 6.29 -3.96
CA ALA A 58 -0.13 5.37 -4.04
C ALA A 58 -0.40 4.02 -3.34
N ILE A 59 -1.06 4.04 -2.18
CA ILE A 59 -1.45 2.81 -1.47
C ILE A 59 -2.46 2.00 -2.28
N ARG A 60 -3.46 2.65 -2.87
CA ARG A 60 -4.46 1.99 -3.74
C ARG A 60 -3.82 1.39 -4.99
N ALA A 61 -2.93 2.12 -5.65
CA ALA A 61 -2.21 1.63 -6.83
C ALA A 61 -1.36 0.40 -6.51
N GLU A 62 -0.62 0.43 -5.40
CA GLU A 62 0.21 -0.69 -4.97
C GLU A 62 -0.64 -1.89 -4.54
N LEU A 63 -1.75 -1.66 -3.82
CA LEU A 63 -2.74 -2.70 -3.51
C LEU A 63 -3.32 -3.34 -4.77
N ALA A 64 -3.70 -2.54 -5.77
CA ALA A 64 -4.20 -3.05 -7.05
C ALA A 64 -3.12 -3.86 -7.79
N ARG A 65 -1.85 -3.47 -7.67
CA ARG A 65 -0.72 -4.21 -8.23
C ARG A 65 -0.56 -5.57 -7.56
N VAL A 66 -0.60 -5.67 -6.23
CA VAL A 66 -0.48 -6.97 -5.53
C VAL A 66 -1.72 -7.85 -5.70
N ASP A 67 -2.92 -7.25 -5.78
CA ASP A 67 -4.18 -7.96 -6.03
C ASP A 67 -4.24 -8.50 -7.47
N GLY A 68 -3.83 -7.67 -8.44
CA GLY A 68 -3.71 -8.07 -9.85
C GLY A 68 -2.61 -9.11 -10.09
N LEU A 69 -1.51 -9.04 -9.34
CA LEU A 69 -0.45 -10.05 -9.39
C LEU A 69 -0.93 -11.40 -8.85
N ALA A 70 -1.79 -11.41 -7.82
CA ALA A 70 -2.44 -12.64 -7.34
C ALA A 70 -3.38 -13.25 -8.39
N SER A 71 -3.96 -12.43 -9.28
CA SER A 71 -4.82 -12.89 -10.38
C SER A 71 -4.06 -13.29 -11.66
N ALA A 72 -2.79 -12.90 -11.81
CA ALA A 72 -1.95 -13.28 -12.96
C ALA A 72 -1.23 -14.63 -12.76
N ALA A 73 -1.23 -15.18 -11.55
CA ALA A 73 -0.68 -16.51 -11.24
C ALA A 73 -1.71 -17.65 -11.43
N GLY A 74 -2.84 -17.37 -12.09
CA GLY A 74 -4.01 -18.26 -12.17
C GLY A 74 -4.48 -18.67 -13.56
N GLU A 75 -3.73 -18.42 -14.65
CA GLU A 75 -4.10 -18.96 -15.96
C GLU A 75 -2.90 -19.60 -16.67
N ALA A 76 -2.64 -20.85 -16.29
CA ALA A 76 -2.09 -21.87 -17.16
C ALA A 76 -3.04 -23.08 -17.06
N VAL A 77 -4.03 -23.11 -17.95
CA VAL A 77 -4.97 -24.23 -18.10
C VAL A 77 -4.57 -25.00 -19.38
N PRO A 78 -4.11 -26.27 -19.29
CA PRO A 78 -4.22 -27.20 -20.40
C PRO A 78 -5.63 -27.82 -20.49
#